data_AF-A0AAN8F175-F1
#
_entry.id   AF-A0AAN8F175-F1
#
_cell.length_a   1.000
_cell.length_b   1.000
_cell.length_c   1.000
_cell.angle_alpha   90.00
_cell.angle_beta   90.00
_cell.angle_gamma   90.00
#
_symmetry.space_group_name_H-M   'P 1'
#
loop_
_entity.id
_entity.type
_entity.pdbx_description
1 polymer ?
#
loop_
_entity_poly.entity_id
_entity_poly.type
_entity_poly.pdbx_seq_one_letter_code
_entity_poly.pdbx_strand_id
1 'polypeptide(L)'
;MVRVDHKERRLDEFISSSKASVSSSVEMVQITGSQEDNVVETNNDGQRVFNFESLVALRKDICEKASNNLRDLFKTMIFVGCVSPNSLLLQHGTSLYAVRLDRLLKELFYQV
;
A
#
# COMPACT_ATOMS: atom_id res chain seq x y z
N MET A 1 29.19 21.71 39.91
CA MET A 1 30.02 22.23 38.81
C MET A 1 29.80 21.33 37.60
N VAL A 2 28.82 21.68 36.75
CA VAL A 2 28.39 20.87 35.61
C VAL A 2 29.33 21.19 34.44
N ARG A 3 30.12 20.21 34.01
CA ARG A 3 31.00 20.35 32.84
C ARG A 3 30.12 20.19 31.59
N VAL A 4 29.90 21.29 30.88
CA VAL A 4 29.28 21.27 29.55
C VAL A 4 30.35 20.79 28.58
N ASP A 5 30.12 19.63 27.96
CA ASP A 5 31.06 19.05 27.01
C ASP A 5 31.06 19.86 25.69
N HIS A 6 32.26 20.26 25.23
CA HIS A 6 32.44 21.04 24.00
C HIS A 6 31.97 20.34 22.70
N LYS A 7 31.65 19.04 22.73
CA LYS A 7 31.13 18.29 21.59
C LYS A 7 29.61 18.29 21.47
N GLU A 8 28.88 18.83 22.45
CA GLU A 8 27.41 19.01 22.37
C GLU A 8 27.01 20.40 21.87
N ARG A 9 27.65 20.88 20.79
CA ARG A 9 27.11 22.03 20.05
C ARG A 9 25.81 21.60 19.39
N ARG A 10 24.67 21.97 19.99
CA ARG A 10 23.35 21.73 19.42
C ARG A 10 23.27 22.42 18.05
N LEU A 11 22.78 21.66 17.06
CA LEU A 11 22.63 22.08 15.66
C LEU A 11 21.84 23.40 15.48
N ASP A 12 21.09 23.80 16.51
CA ASP A 12 20.32 25.05 16.57
C ASP A 12 21.19 26.32 16.46
N GLU A 13 22.45 26.28 16.88
CA GLU A 13 23.38 27.43 16.80
C GLU A 13 23.78 27.76 15.36
N PHE A 14 23.85 26.74 14.48
CA PHE A 14 24.19 26.92 13.07
C PHE A 14 23.00 27.47 12.26
N ILE A 15 21.77 27.09 12.62
CA ILE A 15 20.56 27.59 11.95
C ILE A 15 20.30 29.05 12.32
N SER A 16 20.52 29.42 13.59
CA SER A 16 20.36 30.81 14.03
C SER A 16 21.47 31.73 13.51
N SER A 17 22.70 31.23 13.33
CA SER A 17 23.79 32.00 12.70
C SER A 17 23.55 32.32 11.22
N SER A 18 22.70 31.56 10.51
CA SER A 18 22.38 31.82 9.09
C SER A 18 21.62 33.12 8.84
N LYS A 19 21.04 33.74 9.89
CA LYS A 19 20.37 35.04 9.76
C LYS A 19 21.30 36.24 9.92
N ALA A 20 22.57 36.04 10.31
CA ALA A 20 23.47 37.14 10.64
C ALA A 20 24.92 36.87 10.20
N SER A 21 25.16 36.65 8.91
CA SER A 21 26.41 37.12 8.28
C SER A 21 26.32 37.04 6.76
N VAL A 22 26.06 38.19 6.15
CA VAL A 22 26.35 38.47 4.75
C VAL A 22 27.83 38.82 4.68
N SER A 23 28.71 37.86 4.38
CA SER A 23 30.03 38.07 3.74
C SER A 23 30.88 36.78 3.74
N SER A 24 30.66 35.89 2.77
CA SER A 24 31.73 35.10 2.15
C SER A 24 31.23 34.56 0.82
N SER A 25 32.00 34.76 -0.25
CA SER A 25 31.72 34.27 -1.61
C SER A 25 31.92 32.76 -1.70
N VAL A 26 31.09 32.00 -0.99
CA VAL A 26 30.94 30.58 -1.23
C VAL A 26 29.67 30.42 -2.04
N GLU A 27 29.83 30.04 -3.31
CA GLU A 27 28.73 29.68 -4.18
C GLU A 27 28.07 28.43 -3.60
N MET A 28 27.04 28.66 -2.77
CA MET A 28 26.19 27.61 -2.26
C MET A 28 25.42 27.07 -3.46
N VAL A 29 25.89 25.95 -4.01
CA VAL A 29 25.07 25.15 -4.92
C VAL A 29 23.82 24.78 -4.12
N GLN A 30 22.72 25.46 -4.41
CA GLN A 30 21.41 25.02 -3.99
C GLN A 30 21.22 23.65 -4.60
N ILE A 31 21.56 22.61 -3.84
CA ILE A 31 20.90 21.34 -3.99
C ILE A 31 19.45 21.68 -3.67
N THR A 32 18.68 21.99 -4.71
CA THR A 32 17.23 21.82 -4.70
C THR A 32 17.05 20.33 -4.47
N GLY A 33 17.19 19.90 -3.21
CA GLY A 33 16.53 18.71 -2.76
C GLY A 33 15.11 18.92 -3.22
N SER A 34 14.64 18.02 -4.08
CA SER A 34 13.24 17.83 -4.37
C SER A 34 12.57 17.47 -3.05
N GLN A 35 12.46 18.46 -2.15
CA GLN A 35 11.53 18.50 -1.05
C GLN A 35 10.17 18.82 -1.68
N GLU A 36 9.78 17.94 -2.60
CA GLU A 36 8.40 17.68 -2.87
C GLU A 36 7.91 17.08 -1.57
N ASP A 37 7.27 17.92 -0.75
CA ASP A 37 6.46 17.48 0.36
C ASP A 37 5.69 16.24 -0.11
N ASN A 38 6.09 15.07 0.40
CA ASN A 38 5.36 13.81 0.18
C ASN A 38 4.06 13.91 0.99
N VAL A 39 3.16 14.79 0.57
CA VAL A 39 1.76 14.78 0.98
C VAL A 39 1.21 13.50 0.36
N VAL A 40 1.33 12.42 1.10
CA VAL A 40 0.69 11.17 0.74
C VAL A 40 -0.79 11.47 0.78
N GLU A 41 -1.43 11.49 -0.38
CA GLU A 41 -2.88 11.60 -0.47
C GLU A 41 -3.48 10.50 0.40
N THR A 42 -4.32 10.88 1.35
CA THR A 42 -5.06 9.94 2.19
C THR A 42 -6.51 9.95 1.79
N ASN A 43 -7.12 8.78 1.65
CA ASN A 43 -8.56 8.64 1.50
C ASN A 43 -9.29 9.15 2.75
N ASN A 44 -10.62 9.28 2.66
CA ASN A 44 -11.48 9.69 3.77
C ASN A 44 -11.33 8.80 5.04
N ASP A 45 -10.84 7.56 4.86
CA ASP A 45 -10.56 6.60 5.93
C ASP A 45 -9.12 6.72 6.50
N GLY A 46 -8.35 7.73 6.09
CA GLY A 46 -6.96 7.94 6.50
C GLY A 46 -5.95 6.97 5.88
N GLN A 47 -6.38 6.12 4.94
CA GLN A 47 -5.49 5.22 4.21
C GLN A 47 -4.71 5.95 3.11
N ARG A 48 -3.42 5.63 3.00
CA ARG A 48 -2.55 6.13 1.92
C ARG A 48 -3.07 5.70 0.56
N VAL A 49 -3.16 6.65 -0.36
CA VAL A 49 -3.56 6.46 -1.75
C VAL A 49 -2.30 6.26 -2.58
N PHE A 50 -2.35 5.24 -3.42
CA PHE A 50 -1.27 4.92 -4.34
C PHE A 50 -1.80 4.97 -5.76
N ASN A 51 -1.30 5.91 -6.55
CA ASN A 51 -1.66 6.08 -7.96
C ASN A 51 -0.60 5.42 -8.85
N PHE A 52 -0.63 4.09 -8.94
CA PHE A 52 0.27 3.31 -9.79
C PHE A 52 -0.45 2.80 -11.05
N GLU A 53 -0.02 3.25 -12.23
CA GLU A 53 -0.57 2.83 -13.52
C GLU A 53 -0.50 1.29 -13.70
N SER A 54 0.58 0.67 -13.23
CA SER A 54 0.74 -0.79 -13.26
C SER A 54 -0.32 -1.53 -12.44
N LEU A 55 -0.69 -1.00 -11.26
CA LEU A 55 -1.77 -1.58 -10.45
C LEU A 55 -3.13 -1.35 -11.08
N VAL A 56 -3.36 -0.20 -11.70
CA VAL A 56 -4.59 0.10 -12.43
C VAL A 56 -4.77 -0.87 -13.60
N ALA A 57 -3.72 -1.11 -14.39
CA ALA A 57 -3.73 -2.07 -15.49
C ALA A 57 -3.99 -3.50 -15.00
N LEU A 58 -3.30 -3.96 -13.95
CA LEU A 58 -3.51 -5.29 -13.37
C LEU A 58 -4.95 -5.49 -12.86
N ARG A 59 -5.53 -4.50 -12.19
CA ARG A 59 -6.93 -4.54 -11.73
C ARG A 59 -7.90 -4.62 -12.91
N LYS A 60 -7.63 -3.88 -13.99
CA LYS A 60 -8.45 -3.93 -15.21
C LYS A 60 -8.41 -5.32 -15.85
N ASP A 61 -7.23 -5.91 -15.97
CA ASP A 61 -7.05 -7.26 -16.53
C ASP A 61 -7.82 -8.33 -15.74
N ILE A 62 -7.84 -8.22 -14.40
CA ILE A 62 -8.60 -9.11 -13.53
C ILE A 62 -10.11 -8.96 -13.80
N CYS A 63 -10.60 -7.71 -13.89
CA CYS A 63 -12.00 -7.43 -14.16
C CYS A 63 -12.45 -7.93 -15.56
N GLU A 64 -11.59 -7.81 -16.57
CA GLU A 64 -11.89 -8.27 -17.94
C GLU A 64 -11.99 -9.80 -18.03
N LYS A 65 -11.15 -10.52 -17.29
CA LYS A 65 -11.16 -11.99 -17.23
C LYS A 65 -12.23 -12.56 -16.29
N ALA A 66 -12.83 -11.72 -15.45
CA ALA A 66 -13.79 -12.17 -14.45
C ALA A 66 -15.12 -12.61 -15.08
N SER A 67 -15.61 -13.78 -14.69
CA SER A 67 -16.93 -14.26 -15.09
C SER A 67 -18.02 -13.72 -14.16
N ASN A 68 -19.01 -13.04 -14.72
CA ASN A 68 -20.16 -12.53 -13.95
C ASN A 68 -20.98 -13.64 -13.30
N ASN A 69 -21.17 -14.77 -13.99
CA ASN A 69 -21.92 -15.91 -13.45
C ASN A 69 -21.20 -16.53 -12.24
N LEU A 70 -19.89 -16.66 -12.32
CA LEU A 70 -19.10 -17.23 -11.23
C LEU A 70 -19.02 -16.28 -10.03
N ARG A 71 -18.95 -14.96 -10.28
CA ARG A 71 -19.05 -13.95 -9.22
C ARG A 71 -20.39 -14.04 -8.50
N ASP A 72 -21.49 -14.20 -9.24
CA ASP A 72 -22.82 -14.36 -8.64
C ASP A 72 -22.91 -15.65 -7.82
N LEU A 73 -22.39 -16.77 -8.35
CA LEU A 73 -22.30 -18.03 -7.63
C LEU A 73 -21.56 -17.86 -6.30
N PHE A 74 -20.37 -17.23 -6.29
CA PHE A 74 -19.63 -17.02 -5.05
C PHE A 74 -20.28 -16.01 -4.10
N LYS A 75 -21.16 -15.14 -4.60
CA LYS A 75 -21.90 -14.16 -3.79
C LYS A 75 -23.08 -14.80 -3.05
N THR A 76 -23.73 -15.79 -3.65
CA THR A 76 -24.98 -16.38 -3.12
C THR A 76 -24.82 -17.86 -2.71
N MET A 77 -23.62 -18.42 -2.83
CA MET A 77 -23.34 -19.79 -2.40
C MET A 77 -23.57 -19.98 -0.90
N ILE A 78 -23.98 -21.20 -0.55
CA ILE A 78 -24.02 -21.72 0.80
C ILE A 78 -22.83 -22.65 0.96
N PHE A 79 -21.97 -22.38 1.94
CA PHE A 79 -20.88 -23.27 2.30
C PHE A 79 -21.45 -24.54 2.96
N VAL A 80 -21.04 -25.70 2.46
CA VAL A 80 -21.52 -27.00 2.97
C VAL A 80 -20.46 -27.65 3.87
N GLY A 81 -19.20 -27.68 3.42
CA GLY A 81 -18.12 -28.29 4.21
C GLY A 81 -16.87 -28.62 3.40
N CYS A 82 -15.81 -29.01 4.11
CA CYS A 82 -14.57 -29.50 3.50
C CYS A 82 -14.60 -31.03 3.38
N VAL A 83 -14.29 -31.54 2.19
CA VAL A 83 -14.17 -33.00 1.95
C VAL A 83 -12.73 -33.46 2.18
N SER A 84 -11.77 -32.57 1.92
CA SER A 84 -10.33 -32.79 2.11
C SER A 84 -9.65 -31.43 2.28
N PRO A 85 -8.38 -31.35 2.71
CA PRO A 85 -7.68 -30.08 2.90
C PRO A 85 -7.67 -29.17 1.66
N ASN A 86 -7.72 -29.76 0.46
CA ASN A 86 -7.67 -29.03 -0.81
C ASN A 86 -9.01 -28.99 -1.56
N SER A 87 -10.10 -29.49 -0.97
CA SER A 87 -11.40 -29.54 -1.66
C SER A 87 -12.57 -29.24 -0.73
N LEU A 88 -13.47 -28.40 -1.20
CA LEU A 88 -14.64 -27.93 -0.47
C LEU A 88 -15.92 -28.12 -1.29
N LEU A 89 -17.05 -28.22 -0.60
CA LEU A 89 -18.37 -28.30 -1.20
C LEU A 89 -19.15 -27.01 -0.98
N LEU A 90 -19.76 -26.53 -2.06
CA LEU A 90 -20.61 -25.35 -2.09
C LEU A 90 -21.96 -25.73 -2.68
N GLN A 91 -23.03 -25.20 -2.12
CA GLN A 91 -24.35 -25.29 -2.71
C GLN A 91 -24.71 -23.93 -3.32
N HIS A 92 -25.24 -23.94 -4.53
CA HIS A 92 -25.83 -22.76 -5.16
C HIS A 92 -27.14 -23.16 -5.84
N GLY A 93 -28.26 -22.63 -5.34
CA GLY A 93 -29.60 -23.10 -5.69
C GLY A 93 -29.79 -24.57 -5.31
N THR A 94 -30.14 -25.40 -6.30
CA THR A 94 -30.31 -26.85 -6.15
C THR A 94 -29.05 -27.66 -6.52
N SER A 95 -28.00 -26.98 -6.98
CA SER A 95 -26.77 -27.62 -7.45
C SER A 95 -25.70 -27.66 -6.34
N LEU A 96 -25.00 -28.78 -6.27
CA LEU A 96 -23.85 -28.99 -5.38
C LEU A 96 -22.56 -28.99 -6.21
N TYR A 97 -21.58 -28.19 -5.80
CA TYR A 97 -20.31 -27.99 -6.49
C TYR A 97 -19.16 -28.47 -5.62
N ALA A 98 -18.23 -29.20 -6.23
CA ALA A 98 -16.92 -29.48 -5.65
C ALA A 98 -15.90 -28.49 -6.18
N VAL A 99 -15.26 -27.75 -5.27
CA VAL A 99 -14.29 -26.70 -5.61
C VAL A 99 -12.94 -27.07 -5.04
N ARG A 100 -11.91 -26.81 -5.85
CA ARG A 100 -10.51 -26.94 -5.46
C ARG A 100 -10.05 -25.68 -4.72
N LEU A 101 -9.75 -25.85 -3.44
CA LEU A 101 -9.44 -24.76 -2.52
C LEU A 101 -8.12 -24.08 -2.88
N ASP A 102 -7.11 -24.85 -3.30
CA ASP A 102 -5.79 -24.35 -3.70
C ASP A 102 -5.87 -23.28 -4.81
N ARG A 103 -6.67 -23.54 -5.84
CA ARG A 103 -6.86 -22.61 -6.96
C ARG A 103 -7.70 -21.40 -6.57
N LEU A 104 -8.75 -21.62 -5.79
CA LEU A 104 -9.62 -20.55 -5.32
C LEU A 104 -8.84 -19.55 -4.46
N LEU A 105 -8.11 -20.06 -3.45
CA LEU A 105 -7.35 -19.22 -2.53
C LEU A 105 -6.23 -18.48 -3.24
N LYS A 106 -5.56 -19.13 -4.20
CA LYS A 106 -4.53 -18.45 -5.00
C LYS A 106 -5.07 -17.20 -5.69
N GLU A 107 -6.23 -17.31 -6.36
CA GLU A 107 -6.85 -16.16 -7.02
C GLU A 107 -7.40 -15.14 -6.02
N LEU A 108 -7.99 -15.60 -4.90
CA LEU A 108 -8.48 -14.72 -3.85
C LEU A 108 -7.36 -13.86 -3.25
N PHE A 109 -6.25 -14.48 -2.86
CA PHE A 109 -5.11 -13.76 -2.28
C PHE A 109 -4.32 -12.94 -3.29
N TYR A 110 -4.42 -13.26 -4.58
CA TYR A 110 -3.85 -12.41 -5.62
C TYR A 110 -4.62 -11.09 -5.78
N GLN A 111 -5.93 -11.09 -5.46
CA GLN A 111 -6.82 -9.95 -5.63
C GLN A 111 -6.94 -9.04 -4.41
N VAL A 112 -6.69 -9.58 -3.20
CA VAL A 112 -6.68 -8.84 -1.92
C VAL A 112 -5.40 -8.05 -1.76
#